data_AF-A0A645GZ39-F1
#
_entry.id   AF-A0A645GZ39-F1
#
_cell.length_a   1.000
_cell.length_b   1.000
_cell.length_c   1.000
_cell.angle_alpha   90.00
_cell.angle_beta   90.00
_cell.angle_gamma   90.00
#
_symmetry.space_group_name_H-M   'P 1'
#
loop_
_entity.id
_entity.type
_entity.pdbx_description
1 polymer ?
#
loop_
_entity_poly.entity_id
_entity_poly.type
_entity_poly.pdbx_seq_one_letter_code
_entity_poly.pdbx_strand_id
1 'polypeptide(L)'
;MKAVYKAQLGDHVDGDAVMSYNRDLYSMFSRILAHGIARGEFRADLEPDMQARQLMLAIRGVTFEWCIRYPEFGLKAQALAHFSLLLKGLCAENAPKP
;
A
#
# COMPACT_ATOMS: atom_id res chain seq x y z
N MET A 1 -6.27 6.07 -10.40
CA MET A 1 -6.20 4.62 -10.13
C MET A 1 -7.29 3.83 -10.85
N LYS A 2 -8.60 4.06 -10.62
CA LYS A 2 -9.69 3.31 -11.31
C LYS A 2 -9.55 3.23 -12.83
N ALA A 3 -9.34 4.38 -13.50
CA ALA A 3 -9.23 4.44 -14.95
C ALA A 3 -8.00 3.69 -15.48
N VAL A 4 -6.86 3.76 -14.79
CA VAL A 4 -5.62 3.06 -15.15
C VAL A 4 -5.80 1.55 -15.09
N TYR A 5 -6.35 1.03 -13.99
CA TYR A 5 -6.56 -0.42 -13.84
C TYR A 5 -7.64 -0.96 -14.78
N LYS A 6 -8.70 -0.19 -15.03
CA LYS A 6 -9.69 -0.56 -16.04
C LYS A 6 -9.09 -0.58 -17.45
N ALA A 7 -8.21 0.36 -17.77
CA ALA A 7 -7.53 0.38 -19.06
C ALA A 7 -6.50 -0.75 -19.22
N GLN A 8 -5.87 -1.20 -18.14
CA GLN A 8 -5.02 -2.39 -18.12
C GLN A 8 -5.82 -3.69 -18.32
N LEU A 9 -7.01 -3.80 -17.72
CA LEU A 9 -7.92 -4.92 -17.99
C LEU A 9 -8.41 -4.96 -19.44
N GLY A 10 -8.37 -3.82 -20.14
CA GLY A 10 -8.74 -3.68 -21.55
C GLY A 10 -7.56 -3.62 -22.53
N ASP A 11 -6.34 -3.92 -22.10
CA ASP A 11 -5.12 -4.01 -22.93
C ASP A 11 -4.74 -2.72 -23.72
N HIS A 12 -5.07 -1.54 -23.18
CA HIS A 12 -4.98 -0.27 -23.93
C HIS A 12 -4.01 0.79 -23.39
N VAL A 13 -3.12 0.49 -22.43
CA VAL A 13 -2.19 1.52 -21.89
C VAL A 13 -0.81 0.94 -21.53
N ASP A 14 0.24 1.64 -21.98
CA ASP A 14 1.61 1.49 -21.50
C ASP A 14 1.69 1.88 -20.01
N GLY A 15 1.61 0.88 -19.14
CA GLY A 15 1.46 1.05 -17.69
C GLY A 15 2.75 1.42 -16.97
N ASP A 16 3.87 1.52 -17.68
CA ASP A 16 5.21 1.54 -17.08
C ASP A 16 5.47 2.80 -16.24
N ALA A 17 4.95 3.94 -16.71
CA ALA A 17 4.97 5.19 -15.95
C ALA A 17 4.25 5.06 -14.58
N VAL A 18 3.21 4.22 -14.46
CA VAL A 18 2.39 4.02 -13.24
C VAL A 18 2.82 2.83 -12.40
N MET A 19 3.45 1.84 -13.01
CA MET A 19 3.75 0.55 -12.38
C MET A 19 5.21 0.40 -11.95
N SER A 20 6.12 1.24 -12.45
CA SER A 20 7.53 1.15 -12.05
C SER A 20 7.71 1.33 -10.54
N TYR A 21 8.63 0.53 -9.98
CA TYR A 21 9.08 0.65 -8.59
C TYR A 21 9.89 1.94 -8.33
N ASN A 22 10.12 2.73 -9.38
CA ASN A 22 11.03 3.88 -9.38
C ASN A 22 10.31 5.22 -9.11
N ARG A 23 9.18 5.18 -8.40
CA ARG A 23 8.43 6.38 -8.04
C ARG A 23 8.90 6.90 -6.69
N ASP A 24 8.99 8.23 -6.56
CA ASP A 24 9.18 8.96 -5.29
C ASP A 24 8.24 8.50 -4.17
N LEU A 25 7.13 7.86 -4.54
CA LEU A 25 6.20 7.26 -3.61
C LEU A 25 6.84 6.14 -2.76
N TYR A 26 7.68 5.28 -3.33
CA TYR A 26 8.36 4.21 -2.59
C TYR A 26 9.37 4.79 -1.60
N SER A 27 10.15 5.78 -2.03
CA SER A 27 11.11 6.47 -1.15
C SER A 27 10.41 7.26 -0.05
N MET A 28 9.25 7.86 -0.34
CA MET A 28 8.41 8.51 0.68
C MET A 28 7.90 7.50 1.72
N PHE A 29 7.36 6.36 1.31
CA PHE A 29 6.93 5.32 2.24
C PHE A 29 8.08 4.80 3.09
N SER A 30 9.22 4.49 2.47
CA SER A 30 10.42 4.04 3.18
C SER A 30 10.88 5.06 4.24
N ARG A 31 10.92 6.35 3.90
CA ARG A 31 11.27 7.42 4.85
C ARG A 31 10.30 7.52 6.02
N ILE A 32 8.99 7.40 5.78
CA ILE A 32 7.97 7.42 6.84
C ILE A 32 8.15 6.22 7.77
N LEU A 33 8.36 5.03 7.20
CA LEU A 33 8.57 3.79 7.96
C LEU A 33 9.84 3.86 8.80
N ALA A 34 10.96 4.32 8.22
CA ALA A 34 12.21 4.52 8.93
C ALA A 34 12.07 5.52 10.09
N HIS A 35 11.32 6.61 9.88
CA HIS A 35 11.04 7.59 10.93
C HIS A 35 10.20 6.98 12.07
N GLY A 36 9.17 6.21 11.74
CA GLY A 36 8.35 5.53 12.75
C GLY A 36 9.12 4.44 13.52
N ILE A 37 10.04 3.72 12.86
CA ILE A 37 10.96 2.78 13.54
C ILE A 37 11.87 3.54 14.52
N ALA A 38 12.46 4.66 14.10
CA ALA A 38 13.31 5.48 14.97
C ALA A 38 12.57 6.03 16.20
N ARG A 39 11.24 6.14 16.13
CA ARG A 39 10.36 6.59 17.22
C ARG A 39 9.71 5.45 18.01
N GLY A 40 9.97 4.19 17.65
CA GLY A 40 9.36 3.01 18.29
C GLY A 40 7.87 2.82 17.96
N GLU A 41 7.35 3.50 16.94
CA GLU A 41 5.96 3.35 16.45
C GLU A 41 5.80 2.07 15.62
N PHE A 42 6.83 1.74 14.84
CA PHE A 42 6.89 0.53 14.01
C PHE A 42 7.97 -0.42 14.50
N ARG A 43 7.78 -1.70 14.19
CA ARG A 43 8.71 -2.77 14.50
C ARG A 43 10.08 -2.57 13.83
N ALA A 44 11.14 -2.64 14.62
CA ALA A 44 12.52 -2.43 14.15
C ALA A 44 13.10 -3.64 13.38
N ASP A 45 12.50 -4.82 13.48
CA ASP A 45 12.94 -6.02 12.75
C ASP A 45 12.48 -6.04 11.28
N LEU A 46 11.71 -5.04 10.85
CA LEU A 46 11.18 -4.92 9.49
C LEU A 46 11.97 -3.89 8.68
N GLU A 47 12.49 -4.30 7.53
CA GLU A 47 13.25 -3.43 6.62
C GLU A 47 12.33 -2.42 5.89
N PRO A 48 12.55 -1.09 6.00
CA PRO A 48 11.65 -0.06 5.48
C PRO A 48 11.34 -0.15 3.98
N ASP A 49 12.34 -0.40 3.12
CA ASP A 49 12.14 -0.47 1.67
C ASP A 49 11.30 -1.69 1.29
N MET A 50 11.51 -2.82 1.95
CA MET A 50 10.70 -4.02 1.79
C MET A 50 9.26 -3.75 2.20
N GLN A 51 9.02 -3.10 3.34
CA GLN A 51 7.67 -2.75 3.77
C GLN A 51 7.00 -1.75 2.84
N ALA A 52 7.73 -0.75 2.32
CA ALA A 52 7.23 0.17 1.30
C ALA A 52 6.77 -0.59 0.04
N ARG A 53 7.53 -1.60 -0.41
CA ARG A 53 7.15 -2.46 -1.54
C ARG A 53 5.88 -3.27 -1.25
N GLN A 54 5.75 -3.85 -0.06
CA GLN A 54 4.57 -4.63 0.34
C GLN A 54 3.32 -3.74 0.48
N LEU A 55 3.45 -2.55 1.06
CA LEU A 55 2.35 -1.57 1.13
C LEU A 55 1.86 -1.17 -0.26
N MET A 56 2.78 -0.91 -1.18
CA MET A 56 2.42 -0.63 -2.57
C MET A 56 1.72 -1.82 -3.23
N LEU A 57 2.21 -3.04 -3.03
CA LEU A 57 1.55 -4.25 -3.53
C LEU A 57 0.11 -4.37 -3.00
N ALA A 58 -0.10 -4.12 -1.71
CA ALA A 58 -1.43 -4.13 -1.10
C ALA A 58 -2.37 -3.05 -1.68
N ILE A 59 -1.89 -1.81 -1.85
CA ILE A 59 -2.66 -0.73 -2.49
C ILE A 59 -3.12 -1.14 -3.88
N ARG A 60 -2.19 -1.70 -4.68
CA ARG A 60 -2.47 -2.16 -6.04
C ARG A 60 -3.47 -3.32 -6.03
N GLY A 61 -3.26 -4.31 -5.17
CA GLY A 61 -4.12 -5.49 -5.04
C GLY A 61 -5.56 -5.14 -4.68
N VAL A 62 -5.77 -4.32 -3.64
CA VAL A 62 -7.12 -3.88 -3.23
C VAL A 62 -7.80 -3.09 -4.35
N THR A 63 -7.06 -2.23 -5.05
CA THR A 63 -7.60 -1.44 -6.15
C THR A 63 -7.98 -2.32 -7.34
N PHE A 64 -7.14 -3.30 -7.68
CA PHE A 64 -7.38 -4.22 -8.78
C PHE A 64 -8.58 -5.12 -8.51
N GLU A 65 -8.65 -5.72 -7.32
CA GLU A 65 -9.78 -6.52 -6.86
C GLU A 65 -11.09 -5.74 -6.95
N TRP A 66 -11.08 -4.48 -6.50
CA TRP A 66 -12.25 -3.61 -6.60
C TRP A 66 -12.65 -3.31 -8.04
N CYS A 67 -11.70 -3.21 -8.97
CA CYS A 67 -12.01 -2.99 -10.37
C CYS A 67 -12.69 -4.21 -11.02
N ILE A 68 -12.21 -5.42 -10.69
CA ILE A 68 -12.77 -6.68 -11.20
C ILE A 68 -14.17 -6.93 -10.65
N ARG A 69 -14.34 -6.74 -9.34
CA ARG A 69 -15.58 -7.06 -8.64
C ARG A 69 -16.56 -5.89 -8.56
N TYR A 70 -16.33 -4.80 -9.28
CA TYR A 70 -17.22 -3.64 -9.19
C TYR A 70 -18.65 -4.00 -9.66
N PRO A 71 -19.72 -3.71 -8.88
CA PRO A 71 -19.77 -2.90 -7.65
C PRO A 71 -19.96 -3.70 -6.35
N GLU A 72 -19.57 -4.98 -6.27
CA GLU A 72 -19.79 -5.89 -5.12
C GLU A 72 -19.37 -5.30 -3.77
N PHE A 73 -18.34 -4.45 -3.73
CA PHE A 73 -17.93 -3.76 -2.50
C PHE A 73 -17.40 -2.34 -2.76
N GLY A 74 -17.40 -1.54 -1.70
CA GLY A 74 -16.86 -0.17 -1.70
C GLY A 74 -15.36 -0.15 -1.46
N LEU A 75 -14.61 0.48 -2.38
CA LEU A 75 -13.15 0.60 -2.29
C LEU A 75 -12.68 1.18 -0.95
N LYS A 76 -13.35 2.24 -0.46
CA LYS A 76 -12.98 2.90 0.79
C LYS A 76 -13.08 1.95 2.00
N ALA A 77 -14.17 1.20 2.10
CA ALA A 77 -14.38 0.28 3.21
C ALA A 77 -13.37 -0.87 3.17
N GLN A 78 -13.16 -1.46 1.99
CA GLN A 78 -12.19 -2.54 1.81
C GLN A 78 -10.75 -2.08 2.09
N ALA A 79 -10.37 -0.89 1.60
CA ALA A 79 -9.05 -0.33 1.86
C ALA A 79 -8.83 -0.09 3.36
N LEU A 80 -9.77 0.55 4.06
CA LEU A 80 -9.66 0.79 5.50
C LEU A 80 -9.50 -0.52 6.29
N ALA A 81 -10.31 -1.54 5.99
CA ALA A 81 -10.20 -2.83 6.65
C ALA A 81 -8.84 -3.50 6.38
N HIS A 82 -8.40 -3.50 5.12
CA HIS A 82 -7.14 -4.12 4.70
C HIS A 82 -5.92 -3.44 5.32
N PHE A 83 -5.83 -2.10 5.25
CA PHE A 83 -4.71 -1.36 5.83
C PHE A 83 -4.71 -1.38 7.36
N SER A 84 -5.88 -1.46 8.00
CA SER A 84 -5.94 -1.64 9.46
C SER A 84 -5.29 -2.96 9.89
N LEU A 85 -5.47 -4.03 9.12
CA LEU A 85 -4.82 -5.32 9.39
C LEU A 85 -3.30 -5.24 9.14
N LEU A 86 -2.88 -4.63 8.03
CA LEU A 86 -1.46 -4.45 7.72
C LEU A 86 -0.75 -3.63 8.79
N LEU A 87 -1.33 -2.51 9.21
CA LEU A 87 -0.75 -1.66 10.25
C LEU A 87 -0.61 -2.39 11.59
N LYS A 88 -1.56 -3.26 11.97
CA LYS A 88 -1.42 -4.10 13.17
C LYS A 88 -0.19 -5.00 13.12
N GLY A 89 0.19 -5.50 11.94
CA GLY A 89 1.40 -6.31 11.78
C GLY A 89 2.70 -5.49 11.77
N LEU A 90 2.62 -4.20 11.41
CA LEU A 90 3.76 -3.28 11.31
C LEU A 90 4.05 -2.55 12.64
N CYS A 91 3.03 -2.24 13.42
CA CYS A 91 3.17 -1.52 14.69
C CYS A 91 3.93 -2.37 15.72
N ALA A 92 4.78 -1.72 16.50
CA ALA A 92 5.42 -2.38 17.64
C ALA A 92 4.38 -2.76 18.70
N GLU A 93 4.58 -3.90 19.39
CA GLU A 93 3.66 -4.36 20.44
C GLU A 93 3.49 -3.34 21.58
N ASN A 94 4.48 -2.48 21.77
CA ASN A 94 4.52 -1.42 22.79
C ASN A 94 4.43 0.00 22.20
N ALA A 95 3.97 0.15 20.94
CA ALA A 95 3.88 1.47 20.31
C ALA A 95 2.97 2.40 21.14
N PRO A 96 3.35 3.68 21.35
CA PRO A 96 2.49 4.64 22.02
C PRO A 96 1.18 4.76 21.23
N LYS A 97 0.05 4.51 21.91
CA LYS A 97 -1.26 4.71 21.30
C LYS A 97 -1.47 6.20 21.04
N PRO A 98 -2.01 6.59 19.88
CA PRO A 98 -2.32 7.99 19.57
C PRO A 98 -3.36 8.57 20.53
#